data_AF-A0A7K1DIW8-F1
#
_entry.id   AF-A0A7K1DIW8-F1
#
_cell.length_a   1.000
_cell.length_b   1.000
_cell.length_c   1.000
_cell.angle_alpha   90.00
_cell.angle_beta   90.00
_cell.angle_gamma   90.00
#
_symmetry.space_group_name_H-M   'P 1'
#
loop_
_entity.id
_entity.type
_entity.pdbx_description
1 polymer ?
#
loop_
_entity_poly.entity_id
_entity_poly.type
_entity_poly.pdbx_seq_one_letter_code
_entity_poly.pdbx_strand_id
1 'polypeptide(L)'
;MRRLWRLLKSLTRLRWRILPPRHKPVLLYFVTGADVIAPYFTPDEFQVLDLREHEVNLWVALRCLFDRNLSAQNYALIYIEIVNPKLVITFIDNFPAFFQLKNRFPEITTVLIQNGVRVDPHDLFESNSPATKLHKNFVDKMFVFGSAIGATYAKYTDGEIVPIGSFKNNLVPITKSNKQTVAYISTYRSGIARTTVIPDSLPGFPIQYGQIIDRREQTIIFLARYCKNNNLSLVIIGKDEDFAVEKSYYDKLLKDFSWTIAQRQTTTINYAVVDESEIVVFTSSTLGYESLARGKKTAAFLIDAEIIDS
;
A
#
# COMPACT_ATOMS: atom_id res chain seq x y z
N MET A 1 32.26 1.21 -6.64
CA MET A 1 31.81 0.71 -7.96
C MET A 1 30.37 0.15 -7.98
N ARG A 2 29.98 -0.82 -7.13
CA ARG A 2 28.60 -1.39 -7.14
C ARG A 2 27.46 -0.38 -6.91
N ARG A 3 27.65 0.63 -6.06
CA ARG A 3 26.65 1.71 -5.83
C ARG A 3 26.46 2.61 -7.06
N LEU A 4 27.56 3.05 -7.68
CA LEU A 4 27.53 3.85 -8.90
C LEU A 4 26.87 3.10 -10.07
N TRP A 5 27.17 1.81 -10.22
CA TRP A 5 26.53 0.95 -11.22
C TRP A 5 25.03 0.72 -10.95
N ARG A 6 24.61 0.62 -9.68
CA ARG A 6 23.18 0.54 -9.31
C ARG A 6 22.46 1.86 -9.61
N LEU A 7 23.09 3.00 -9.33
CA LEU A 7 22.56 4.32 -9.68
C LEU A 7 22.46 4.49 -11.20
N LEU A 8 23.49 4.14 -11.96
CA LEU A 8 23.44 4.18 -13.43
C LEU A 8 22.37 3.24 -14.00
N LYS A 9 22.16 2.07 -13.40
CA LYS A 9 21.10 1.13 -13.78
C LYS A 9 19.69 1.60 -13.38
N SER A 10 19.55 2.40 -12.32
CA SER A 10 18.25 3.02 -12.00
C SER A 10 17.95 4.15 -12.97
N LEU A 11 18.95 4.94 -13.37
CA LEU A 11 18.80 6.03 -14.35
C LEU A 11 18.31 5.55 -15.72
N THR A 12 18.67 4.33 -16.15
CA THR A 12 18.20 3.74 -17.42
C THR A 12 16.78 3.20 -17.36
N ARG A 13 16.19 3.05 -16.16
CA ARG A 13 14.80 2.63 -15.96
C ARG A 13 13.84 3.81 -15.81
N LEU A 14 14.37 5.02 -15.66
CA LEU A 14 13.60 6.24 -15.51
C LEU A 14 13.01 6.70 -16.84
N ARG A 15 11.74 7.09 -16.80
CA ARG A 15 11.12 7.90 -17.85
C ARG A 15 11.42 9.36 -17.59
N TRP A 16 12.10 10.00 -18.54
CA TRP A 16 12.49 11.41 -18.42
C TRP A 16 11.44 12.30 -19.08
N ARG A 17 10.84 13.22 -18.30
CA ARG A 17 10.02 14.31 -18.84
C ARG A 17 10.82 15.59 -18.88
N ILE A 18 11.08 16.09 -20.09
CA ILE A 18 11.94 17.27 -20.28
C ILE A 18 11.14 18.56 -20.05
N LEU A 19 9.90 18.60 -20.54
CA LEU A 19 9.05 19.79 -20.46
C LEU A 19 8.49 19.99 -19.05
N PRO A 20 8.24 21.25 -18.64
CA PRO A 20 7.53 21.54 -17.39
C PRO A 20 6.17 20.81 -17.35
N PRO A 21 5.71 20.40 -16.16
CA PRO A 21 4.36 19.88 -16.01
C PRO A 21 3.35 20.97 -16.42
N ARG A 22 2.19 20.55 -16.93
CA ARG A 22 1.14 21.47 -17.36
C ARG A 22 0.25 21.83 -16.18
N HIS A 23 -0.43 22.97 -16.30
CA HIS A 23 -1.47 23.32 -15.35
C HIS A 23 -2.60 22.29 -15.38
N LYS A 24 -3.00 21.77 -14.21
CA LYS A 24 -4.07 20.77 -14.08
C LYS A 24 -4.85 20.99 -12.79
N PRO A 25 -6.20 21.05 -12.83
CA PRO A 25 -7.02 21.30 -11.65
C PRO A 25 -6.91 20.20 -10.59
N VAL A 26 -6.62 18.95 -10.97
CA VAL A 26 -6.53 17.82 -10.04
C VAL A 26 -5.16 17.15 -10.16
N LEU A 27 -4.51 16.98 -9.00
CA LEU A 27 -3.24 16.27 -8.89
C LEU A 27 -3.39 15.07 -7.95
N LEU A 28 -3.00 13.89 -8.41
CA LEU A 28 -2.77 12.73 -7.55
C LEU A 28 -1.31 12.71 -7.11
N TYR A 29 -1.05 12.78 -5.81
CA TYR A 29 0.28 13.00 -5.24
C TYR A 29 1.25 11.81 -5.43
N PHE A 30 0.71 10.59 -5.53
CA PHE A 30 1.46 9.37 -5.83
C PHE A 30 0.67 8.52 -6.80
N VAL A 31 1.34 7.76 -7.68
CA VAL A 31 0.69 6.81 -8.60
C VAL A 31 -0.22 5.76 -7.92
N THR A 32 -0.03 5.52 -6.62
CA THR A 32 -0.90 4.63 -5.84
C THR A 32 -2.34 5.16 -5.84
N GLY A 33 -3.28 4.30 -6.26
CA GLY A 33 -4.70 4.65 -6.38
C GLY A 33 -5.09 5.24 -7.74
N ALA A 34 -4.15 5.48 -8.65
CA ALA A 34 -4.44 5.97 -10.00
C ALA A 34 -5.41 5.05 -10.76
N ASP A 35 -5.31 3.74 -10.56
CA ASP A 35 -6.17 2.72 -11.17
C ASP A 35 -7.65 2.85 -10.79
N VAL A 36 -7.94 3.41 -9.62
CA VAL A 36 -9.32 3.56 -9.12
C VAL A 36 -9.85 4.99 -9.21
N ILE A 37 -8.97 6.00 -9.13
CA ILE A 37 -9.40 7.40 -9.08
C ILE A 37 -9.37 8.11 -10.43
N ALA A 38 -8.46 7.73 -11.35
CA ALA A 38 -8.32 8.37 -12.64
C ALA A 38 -9.61 8.33 -13.50
N PRO A 39 -10.44 7.27 -13.50
CA PRO A 39 -11.67 7.22 -14.29
C PRO A 39 -12.70 8.31 -13.96
N TYR A 40 -12.57 9.00 -12.82
CA TYR A 40 -13.46 10.09 -12.41
C TYR A 40 -13.08 11.46 -12.98
N PHE A 41 -11.99 11.54 -13.75
CA PHE A 41 -11.48 12.80 -14.30
C PHE A 41 -11.15 12.67 -15.78
N THR A 42 -11.22 13.77 -16.51
CA THR A 42 -10.72 13.81 -17.89
C THR A 42 -9.18 13.90 -17.91
N PRO A 43 -8.52 13.45 -19.00
CA PRO A 43 -7.08 13.62 -19.18
C PRO A 43 -6.62 15.09 -19.10
N ASP A 44 -7.51 16.02 -19.41
CA ASP A 44 -7.23 17.46 -19.35
C ASP A 44 -7.27 18.03 -17.94
N GLU A 45 -7.95 17.35 -17.01
CA GLU A 45 -8.12 17.78 -15.62
C GLU A 45 -7.14 17.13 -14.64
N PHE A 46 -6.70 15.91 -14.95
CA PHE A 46 -5.98 15.05 -14.01
C PHE A 46 -4.51 14.87 -14.35
N GLN A 47 -3.67 14.91 -13.32
CA GLN A 47 -2.26 14.59 -13.43
C GLN A 47 -1.77 13.81 -12.22
N VAL A 48 -0.81 12.91 -12.47
CA VAL A 48 -0.17 12.10 -11.44
C VAL A 48 1.23 12.64 -11.21
N LEU A 49 1.55 12.90 -9.95
CA LEU A 49 2.92 13.07 -9.46
C LEU A 49 3.47 11.68 -9.10
N ASP A 50 4.58 11.28 -9.71
CA ASP A 50 5.27 10.04 -9.38
C ASP A 50 6.60 10.34 -8.67
N LEU A 51 6.63 10.14 -7.36
CA LEU A 51 7.84 10.33 -6.54
C LEU A 51 8.65 9.03 -6.38
N ARG A 52 8.21 7.89 -6.91
CA ARG A 52 8.82 6.56 -6.66
C ARG A 52 9.68 6.06 -7.82
N GLU A 53 10.38 6.97 -8.48
CA GLU A 53 11.46 6.67 -9.44
C GLU A 53 11.06 5.90 -10.72
N HIS A 54 9.81 5.99 -11.20
CA HIS A 54 9.49 5.54 -12.57
C HIS A 54 9.53 6.69 -13.58
N GLU A 55 9.28 7.92 -13.11
CA GLU A 55 9.28 9.12 -13.92
C GLU A 55 9.96 10.27 -13.18
N VAL A 56 10.80 11.03 -13.88
CA VAL A 56 11.40 12.27 -13.35
C VAL A 56 11.17 13.38 -14.36
N ASN A 57 10.52 14.45 -13.90
CA ASN A 57 10.46 15.71 -14.62
C ASN A 57 11.76 16.51 -14.39
N LEU A 58 12.56 16.65 -15.45
CA LEU A 58 13.86 17.30 -15.44
C LEU A 58 13.76 18.80 -15.17
N TRP A 59 12.71 19.46 -15.66
CA TRP A 59 12.47 20.89 -15.39
C TRP A 59 12.31 21.15 -13.89
N VAL A 60 11.54 20.30 -13.21
CA VAL A 60 11.36 20.36 -11.75
C VAL A 60 12.66 20.04 -11.02
N ALA A 61 13.39 19.02 -11.46
CA ALA A 61 14.68 18.65 -10.87
C ALA A 61 15.73 19.76 -10.98
N LEU A 62 15.77 20.48 -12.11
CA LEU A 62 16.63 21.65 -12.30
C LEU A 62 16.27 22.78 -11.34
N ARG A 63 14.98 23.06 -11.12
CA ARG A 63 14.54 24.02 -10.09
C ARG A 63 14.96 23.58 -8.68
N CYS A 64 14.88 22.29 -8.36
CA CYS A 64 15.36 21.75 -7.08
C CYS A 64 16.86 21.97 -6.88
N LEU A 65 17.67 21.94 -7.95
CA LEU A 65 19.10 22.24 -7.89
C LEU A 65 19.36 23.72 -7.57
N PHE A 66 18.58 24.64 -8.14
CA PHE A 66 18.66 26.07 -7.81
C PHE A 66 18.29 26.33 -6.34
N ASP A 67 17.29 25.62 -5.82
CA ASP A 67 16.91 25.66 -4.39
C ASP A 67 17.91 24.93 -3.47
N ARG A 68 18.91 24.25 -4.04
CA ARG A 68 19.89 23.40 -3.32
C ARG A 68 19.23 22.35 -2.43
N ASN A 69 18.02 21.92 -2.77
CA ASN A 69 17.23 20.95 -2.01
C ASN A 69 16.64 19.90 -2.96
N LEU A 70 17.29 18.73 -3.01
CA LEU A 70 16.91 17.60 -3.85
C LEU A 70 15.99 16.59 -3.14
N SER A 71 15.39 16.98 -2.02
CA SER A 71 14.45 16.10 -1.31
C SER A 71 13.19 15.85 -2.15
N ALA A 72 12.58 14.68 -1.98
CA ALA A 72 11.28 14.35 -2.58
C ALA A 72 10.19 15.35 -2.15
N GLN A 73 10.29 15.91 -0.94
CA GLN A 73 9.41 16.97 -0.46
C GLN A 73 9.57 18.24 -1.31
N ASN A 74 10.80 18.77 -1.47
CA ASN A 74 11.00 19.98 -2.26
C ASN A 74 10.59 19.79 -3.73
N TYR A 75 10.90 18.61 -4.29
CA TYR A 75 10.46 18.23 -5.62
C TYR A 75 8.94 18.32 -5.77
N ALA A 76 8.20 17.73 -4.83
CA ALA A 76 6.74 17.79 -4.84
C ALA A 76 6.20 19.22 -4.71
N LEU A 77 6.79 20.05 -3.84
CA LEU A 77 6.37 21.44 -3.67
C LEU A 77 6.56 22.26 -4.95
N ILE A 78 7.72 22.15 -5.61
CA ILE A 78 7.97 22.83 -6.91
C ILE A 78 7.02 22.28 -7.98
N TYR A 79 6.78 20.98 -8.00
CA TYR A 79 5.86 20.36 -8.96
C TYR A 79 4.45 20.92 -8.80
N ILE A 80 3.95 20.98 -7.57
CA ILE A 80 2.62 21.54 -7.23
C ILE A 80 2.55 23.01 -7.60
N GLU A 81 3.60 23.79 -7.36
CA GLU A 81 3.66 25.20 -7.74
C GLU A 81 3.50 25.42 -9.26
N ILE A 82 4.10 24.56 -10.08
CA ILE A 82 4.00 24.66 -11.55
C ILE A 82 2.65 24.16 -12.05
N VAL A 83 2.15 23.05 -11.50
CA VAL A 83 0.84 22.49 -11.88
C VAL A 83 -0.32 23.38 -11.41
N ASN A 84 -0.13 24.06 -10.28
CA ASN A 84 -1.13 24.91 -9.62
C ASN A 84 -2.52 24.25 -9.53
N PRO A 85 -2.63 23.07 -8.90
CA PRO A 85 -3.90 22.34 -8.82
C PRO A 85 -4.86 22.99 -7.81
N LYS A 86 -6.15 22.76 -8.00
CA LYS A 86 -7.19 23.14 -7.02
C LYS A 86 -7.43 22.03 -5.99
N LEU A 87 -7.20 20.78 -6.40
CA LEU A 87 -7.38 19.58 -5.60
C LEU A 87 -6.14 18.69 -5.67
N VAL A 88 -5.62 18.28 -4.52
CA VAL A 88 -4.55 17.29 -4.41
C VAL A 88 -5.03 16.09 -3.60
N ILE A 89 -5.00 14.91 -4.21
CA ILE A 89 -5.46 13.64 -3.62
C ILE A 89 -4.24 12.77 -3.32
N THR A 90 -4.25 12.03 -2.21
CA THR A 90 -3.30 10.94 -1.95
C THR A 90 -4.01 9.69 -1.46
N PHE A 91 -3.45 8.53 -1.82
CA PHE A 91 -3.80 7.22 -1.24
C PHE A 91 -2.73 6.71 -0.27
N ILE A 92 -1.75 7.57 0.04
CA ILE A 92 -0.59 7.25 0.85
C ILE A 92 -0.66 8.03 2.16
N ASP A 93 -0.68 7.29 3.26
CA ASP A 93 -0.76 7.78 4.63
C ASP A 93 0.60 7.85 5.33
N ASN A 94 1.65 7.30 4.73
CA ASN A 94 3.01 7.24 5.30
C ASN A 94 3.99 8.25 4.70
N PHE A 95 3.50 9.40 4.24
CA PHE A 95 4.33 10.48 3.71
C PHE A 95 4.02 11.82 4.40
N PRO A 96 4.72 12.16 5.50
CA PRO A 96 4.39 13.30 6.36
C PRO A 96 4.27 14.64 5.63
N ALA A 97 5.12 14.86 4.61
CA ALA A 97 5.13 16.11 3.86
C ALA A 97 3.82 16.40 3.12
N PHE A 98 3.00 15.38 2.82
CA PHE A 98 1.66 15.62 2.25
C PHE A 98 0.76 16.38 3.22
N PHE A 99 0.77 16.01 4.50
CA PHE A 99 -0.05 16.64 5.55
C PHE A 99 0.40 18.06 5.88
N GLN A 100 1.57 18.48 5.38
CA GLN A 100 2.12 19.81 5.58
C GLN A 100 1.89 20.74 4.38
N LEU A 101 1.27 20.26 3.29
CA LEU A 101 1.09 21.05 2.06
C LEU A 101 0.35 22.36 2.30
N LYS A 102 -0.63 22.35 3.21
CA LYS A 102 -1.47 23.51 3.52
C LYS A 102 -0.71 24.64 4.20
N ASN A 103 0.49 24.38 4.72
CA ASN A 103 1.38 25.43 5.22
C ASN A 103 1.95 26.30 4.09
N ARG A 104 2.05 25.77 2.86
CA ARG A 104 2.54 26.50 1.68
C ARG A 104 1.42 26.85 0.69
N PHE A 105 0.38 26.02 0.61
CA PHE A 105 -0.71 26.14 -0.35
C PHE A 105 -2.06 26.10 0.37
N PRO A 106 -2.41 27.12 1.17
CA PRO A 106 -3.64 27.13 1.97
C PRO A 106 -4.92 27.07 1.13
N GLU A 107 -4.88 27.54 -0.11
CA GLU A 107 -5.98 27.55 -1.08
C GLU A 107 -6.27 26.18 -1.73
N ILE A 108 -5.28 25.27 -1.74
CA ILE A 108 -5.44 23.95 -2.34
C ILE A 108 -6.30 23.08 -1.42
N THR A 109 -7.28 22.39 -1.98
CA THR A 109 -8.02 21.34 -1.26
C THR A 109 -7.18 20.07 -1.22
N THR A 110 -6.87 19.56 -0.03
CA THR A 110 -6.11 18.31 0.16
C THR A 110 -6.98 17.18 0.68
N VAL A 111 -6.87 16.01 0.04
CA VAL A 111 -7.70 14.84 0.35
C VAL A 111 -6.83 13.61 0.55
N LEU A 112 -7.01 12.94 1.68
CA LEU A 112 -6.51 11.59 1.94
C LEU A 112 -7.62 10.57 1.68
N ILE A 113 -7.34 9.54 0.88
CA ILE A 113 -8.18 8.34 0.75
C ILE A 113 -7.40 7.15 1.30
N GLN A 114 -7.93 6.50 2.34
CA GLN A 114 -7.26 5.36 2.94
C GLN A 114 -7.18 4.19 1.94
N ASN A 115 -5.97 3.66 1.76
CA ASN A 115 -5.70 2.53 0.85
C ASN A 115 -5.30 1.25 1.59
N GLY A 116 -5.01 1.32 2.88
CA GLY A 116 -4.64 0.13 3.64
C GLY A 116 -4.75 0.27 5.14
N VAL A 117 -4.77 -0.88 5.80
CA VAL A 117 -4.68 -0.97 7.25
C VAL A 117 -3.23 -0.80 7.69
N ARG A 118 -3.03 -0.09 8.79
CA ARG A 118 -1.77 0.04 9.53
C ARG A 118 -2.04 -0.36 10.98
N VAL A 119 -1.09 -1.06 11.59
CA VAL A 119 -1.18 -1.50 12.98
C VAL A 119 -0.92 -0.32 13.92
N ASP A 120 0.07 0.53 13.59
CA ASP A 120 0.30 1.78 14.31
C ASP A 120 0.71 2.93 13.36
N PRO A 121 -0.08 4.01 13.24
CA PRO A 121 0.34 5.22 12.54
C PRO A 121 1.26 6.13 13.36
N HIS A 122 1.56 5.82 14.62
CA HIS A 122 2.49 6.57 15.47
C HIS A 122 3.83 6.83 14.78
N ASP A 123 4.44 5.81 14.18
CA ASP A 123 5.72 5.92 13.46
C ASP A 123 5.66 6.85 12.23
N LEU A 124 4.46 7.13 11.71
CA LEU A 124 4.25 7.99 10.55
C LEU A 124 4.18 9.46 10.92
N PHE A 125 3.82 9.80 12.16
CA PHE A 125 3.56 11.17 12.58
C PHE A 125 4.44 11.63 13.74
N GLU A 126 5.00 10.71 14.54
CA GLU A 126 5.98 11.02 15.58
C GLU A 126 7.42 10.93 15.05
N SER A 127 7.77 11.88 14.17
CA SER A 127 9.14 12.36 14.13
C SER A 127 9.34 13.26 15.35
N ASN A 128 9.98 12.75 16.41
CA ASN A 128 10.37 13.48 17.62
C ASN A 128 11.45 14.56 17.38
N SER A 129 11.47 15.18 16.19
CA SER A 129 12.33 16.33 15.92
C SER A 129 11.65 17.62 16.43
N PRO A 130 12.35 18.51 17.15
CA PRO A 130 11.78 19.79 17.58
C PRO A 130 11.27 20.67 16.43
N ALA A 131 11.74 20.44 15.19
CA ALA A 131 11.34 21.16 13.99
C ALA A 131 9.96 20.74 13.43
N THR A 132 9.50 19.51 13.68
CA THR A 132 8.17 19.02 13.23
C THR A 132 7.02 19.58 14.06
N LYS A 133 7.29 20.13 15.26
CA LYS A 133 6.27 20.85 16.06
C LYS A 133 5.84 22.19 15.46
N LEU A 134 6.62 22.75 14.52
CA LEU A 134 6.31 24.06 13.92
C LEU A 134 5.25 24.00 12.81
N HIS A 135 5.01 22.81 12.24
CA HIS A 135 4.11 22.62 11.11
C HIS A 135 2.94 21.74 11.49
N LYS A 136 1.73 22.30 11.40
CA LYS A 136 0.50 21.58 11.69
C LYS A 136 0.23 20.58 10.56
N ASN A 137 0.07 19.30 10.90
CA ASN A 137 -0.41 18.27 9.97
C ASN A 137 -1.92 18.47 9.78
N PHE A 138 -2.34 18.78 8.55
CA PHE A 138 -3.72 19.06 8.22
C PHE A 138 -4.03 18.65 6.79
N VAL A 139 -5.20 18.03 6.61
CA VAL A 139 -5.84 17.82 5.31
C VAL A 139 -7.28 18.28 5.38
N ASP A 140 -7.86 18.72 4.26
CA ASP A 140 -9.25 19.17 4.28
C ASP A 140 -10.21 17.99 4.54
N LYS A 141 -9.98 16.83 3.90
CA LYS A 141 -10.80 15.62 4.10
C LYS A 141 -9.99 14.33 4.17
N MET A 142 -10.45 13.42 5.03
CA MET A 142 -9.93 12.06 5.21
C MET A 142 -11.04 11.04 4.96
N PHE A 143 -11.01 10.40 3.80
CA PHE A 143 -11.89 9.29 3.46
C PHE A 143 -11.31 7.99 4.01
N VAL A 144 -11.87 7.48 5.11
CA VAL A 144 -11.32 6.36 5.87
C VAL A 144 -12.26 5.15 5.88
N PHE A 145 -11.71 3.99 6.25
CA PHE A 145 -12.46 2.74 6.30
C PHE A 145 -13.57 2.74 7.35
N GLY A 146 -13.39 3.46 8.46
CA GLY A 146 -14.36 3.50 9.54
C GLY A 146 -14.05 4.60 10.56
N SER A 147 -15.02 4.88 11.43
CA SER A 147 -14.86 5.87 12.50
C SER A 147 -13.74 5.53 13.47
N ALA A 148 -13.53 4.25 13.78
CA ALA A 148 -12.47 3.81 14.70
C ALA A 148 -11.07 4.19 14.21
N ILE A 149 -10.73 3.89 12.94
CA ILE A 149 -9.45 4.30 12.37
C ILE A 149 -9.39 5.81 12.14
N GLY A 150 -10.52 6.45 11.84
CA GLY A 150 -10.62 7.91 11.79
C GLY A 150 -10.21 8.57 13.11
N ALA A 151 -10.67 8.04 14.25
CA ALA A 151 -10.27 8.50 15.57
C ALA A 151 -8.76 8.32 15.83
N THR A 152 -8.12 7.31 15.23
CA THR A 152 -6.66 7.16 15.28
C THR A 152 -5.97 8.25 14.45
N TYR A 153 -6.41 8.53 13.22
CA TYR A 153 -5.87 9.64 12.42
C TYR A 153 -6.02 11.00 13.12
N ALA A 154 -7.15 11.24 13.80
CA ALA A 154 -7.43 12.48 14.54
C ALA A 154 -6.40 12.80 15.63
N LYS A 155 -5.62 11.82 16.09
CA LYS A 155 -4.53 12.05 17.05
C LYS A 155 -3.32 12.75 16.43
N TYR A 156 -3.16 12.65 15.11
CA TYR A 156 -1.92 13.00 14.42
C TYR A 156 -2.08 14.02 13.29
N THR A 157 -3.29 14.15 12.74
CA THR A 157 -3.63 15.11 11.70
C THR A 157 -5.04 15.64 11.89
N ASP A 158 -5.21 16.93 11.61
CA ASP A 158 -6.52 17.56 11.59
C ASP A 158 -7.19 17.40 10.21
N GLY A 159 -8.52 17.42 10.17
CA GLY A 159 -9.32 17.37 8.94
C GLY A 159 -10.70 16.77 9.15
N GLU A 160 -11.59 16.92 8.15
CA GLU A 160 -12.91 16.28 8.17
C GLU A 160 -12.75 14.76 7.97
N ILE A 161 -13.19 13.96 8.95
CA ILE A 161 -13.18 12.50 8.85
C ILE A 161 -14.48 12.03 8.20
N VAL A 162 -14.36 11.33 7.07
CA VAL A 162 -15.49 10.80 6.30
C VAL A 162 -15.35 9.28 6.19
N PRO A 163 -16.04 8.50 7.03
CA PRO A 163 -16.02 7.04 6.94
C PRO A 163 -16.77 6.54 5.70
N ILE A 164 -16.06 5.96 4.74
CA ILE A 164 -16.64 5.45 3.47
C ILE A 164 -16.40 3.95 3.25
N GLY A 165 -15.70 3.27 4.16
CA GLY A 165 -15.21 1.92 3.89
C GLY A 165 -14.00 1.93 2.94
N SER A 166 -13.65 0.78 2.40
CA SER A 166 -12.58 0.72 1.39
C SER A 166 -13.11 1.22 0.05
N PHE A 167 -12.56 2.34 -0.44
CA PHE A 167 -12.92 2.92 -1.73
C PHE A 167 -12.79 1.88 -2.85
N LYS A 168 -11.67 1.16 -2.88
CA LYS A 168 -11.40 0.13 -3.88
C LYS A 168 -12.38 -1.05 -3.78
N ASN A 169 -12.68 -1.49 -2.56
CA ASN A 169 -13.63 -2.57 -2.33
C ASN A 169 -15.04 -2.23 -2.83
N ASN A 170 -15.46 -0.96 -2.64
CA ASN A 170 -16.78 -0.47 -3.06
C ASN A 170 -16.97 -0.42 -4.58
N LEU A 171 -15.86 -0.38 -5.35
CA LEU A 171 -15.92 -0.41 -6.82
C LEU A 171 -16.17 -1.81 -7.38
N VAL A 172 -16.04 -2.86 -6.57
CA VAL A 172 -16.14 -4.24 -7.04
C VAL A 172 -17.42 -4.90 -6.54
N PRO A 173 -18.40 -5.18 -7.42
CA PRO A 173 -19.63 -5.86 -7.06
C PRO A 173 -19.35 -7.19 -6.35
N ILE A 174 -20.19 -7.52 -5.36
CA ILE A 174 -20.07 -8.78 -4.64
C ILE A 174 -20.66 -9.90 -5.49
N THR A 175 -19.88 -10.94 -5.73
CA THR A 175 -20.35 -12.16 -6.41
C THR A 175 -20.70 -13.22 -5.37
N LYS A 176 -21.89 -13.81 -5.46
CA LYS A 176 -22.25 -14.92 -4.58
C LYS A 176 -21.74 -16.23 -5.16
N SER A 177 -20.98 -16.97 -4.35
CA SER A 177 -20.55 -18.33 -4.69
C SER A 177 -20.43 -19.17 -3.43
N ASN A 178 -20.70 -20.46 -3.60
CA ASN A 178 -20.71 -21.47 -2.53
C ASN A 178 -19.63 -22.53 -2.78
N LYS A 179 -18.47 -22.15 -3.34
CA LYS A 179 -17.36 -23.11 -3.51
C LYS A 179 -16.84 -23.50 -2.12
N GLN A 180 -16.69 -24.80 -1.90
CA GLN A 180 -16.07 -25.38 -0.71
C GLN A 180 -14.56 -25.15 -0.73
N THR A 181 -14.15 -23.90 -0.55
CA THR A 181 -12.78 -23.43 -0.75
C THR A 181 -12.34 -22.54 0.40
N VAL A 182 -11.10 -22.71 0.83
CA VAL A 182 -10.41 -21.81 1.76
C VAL A 182 -9.41 -20.98 0.96
N ALA A 183 -9.60 -19.66 0.94
CA ALA A 183 -8.63 -18.73 0.40
C ALA A 183 -7.62 -18.33 1.47
N TYR A 184 -6.33 -18.46 1.17
CA TYR A 184 -5.24 -17.91 1.96
C TYR A 184 -4.63 -16.70 1.26
N ILE A 185 -4.64 -15.54 1.91
CA ILE A 185 -4.02 -14.32 1.38
C ILE A 185 -2.53 -14.36 1.65
N SER A 186 -1.73 -14.61 0.61
CA SER A 186 -0.28 -14.63 0.71
C SER A 186 0.27 -13.25 1.05
N THR A 187 1.31 -13.25 1.88
CA THR A 187 2.15 -12.10 2.17
C THR A 187 3.61 -12.36 1.79
N TYR A 188 3.88 -13.47 1.09
CA TYR A 188 5.22 -13.83 0.64
C TYR A 188 5.77 -12.82 -0.37
N ARG A 189 7.07 -12.59 -0.24
CA ARG A 189 7.89 -11.69 -1.05
C ARG A 189 9.22 -12.37 -1.37
N SER A 190 9.43 -12.75 -2.61
CA SER A 190 10.64 -13.38 -3.12
C SER A 190 11.83 -12.41 -3.15
N GLY A 191 11.56 -11.12 -3.37
CA GLY A 191 12.57 -10.07 -3.42
C GLY A 191 13.17 -9.68 -2.06
N ILE A 192 12.65 -10.22 -0.94
CA ILE A 192 13.15 -9.94 0.40
C ILE A 192 13.96 -11.16 0.86
N ALA A 193 15.26 -10.95 1.09
CA ALA A 193 16.11 -12.02 1.61
C ALA A 193 15.66 -12.41 3.02
N ARG A 194 15.72 -13.70 3.35
CA ARG A 194 15.32 -14.20 4.69
C ARG A 194 16.12 -13.58 5.83
N THR A 195 17.36 -13.15 5.57
CA THR A 195 18.23 -12.47 6.55
C THR A 195 17.93 -10.98 6.71
N THR A 196 17.00 -10.41 5.93
CA THR A 196 16.62 -9.00 6.02
C THR A 196 15.93 -8.75 7.36
N VAL A 197 16.44 -7.81 8.15
CA VAL A 197 15.78 -7.33 9.36
C VAL A 197 14.56 -6.51 8.95
N ILE A 198 13.41 -6.81 9.55
CA ILE A 198 12.18 -6.06 9.28
C ILE A 198 12.26 -4.69 9.95
N PRO A 199 11.89 -3.60 9.26
CA PRO A 199 11.97 -2.24 9.81
C PRO A 199 11.16 -2.07 11.10
N ASP A 200 10.06 -2.79 11.24
CA ASP A 200 9.13 -2.69 12.35
C ASP A 200 9.62 -3.41 13.62
N SER A 201 10.79 -4.08 13.57
CA SER A 201 11.35 -4.74 14.75
C SER A 201 11.96 -3.76 15.74
N LEU A 202 11.79 -4.04 17.04
CA LEU A 202 12.36 -3.21 18.11
C LEU A 202 13.90 -3.15 17.99
N PRO A 203 14.54 -1.98 18.20
CA PRO A 203 15.99 -1.83 18.06
C PRO A 203 16.83 -2.82 18.90
N GLY A 204 16.29 -3.30 20.02
CA GLY A 204 16.94 -4.30 20.89
C GLY A 204 16.66 -5.76 20.50
N PHE A 205 15.67 -6.00 19.63
CA PHE A 205 15.19 -7.33 19.26
C PHE A 205 14.94 -7.40 17.74
N PRO A 206 16.01 -7.36 16.92
CA PRO A 206 15.86 -7.38 15.47
C PRO A 206 15.25 -8.70 15.00
N ILE A 207 14.15 -8.62 14.26
CA ILE A 207 13.46 -9.79 13.70
C ILE A 207 13.81 -9.89 12.23
N GLN A 208 14.27 -11.06 11.81
CA GLN A 208 14.54 -11.35 10.42
C GLN A 208 13.28 -11.80 9.69
N TYR A 209 13.16 -11.43 8.42
CA TYR A 209 12.07 -11.84 7.55
C TYR A 209 11.89 -13.36 7.49
N GLY A 210 12.98 -14.14 7.61
CA GLY A 210 12.93 -15.59 7.70
C GLY A 210 12.08 -16.09 8.87
N GLN A 211 12.17 -15.45 10.05
CA GLN A 211 11.38 -15.84 11.23
C GLN A 211 9.87 -15.62 11.02
N ILE A 212 9.53 -14.54 10.32
CA ILE A 212 8.14 -14.24 9.92
C ILE A 212 7.66 -15.29 8.91
N ILE A 213 8.49 -15.62 7.92
CA ILE A 213 8.15 -16.64 6.92
C ILE A 213 7.98 -18.02 7.56
N ASP A 214 8.81 -18.43 8.51
CA ASP A 214 8.68 -19.73 9.18
C ASP A 214 7.31 -19.89 9.87
N ARG A 215 6.81 -18.85 10.54
CA ARG A 215 5.46 -18.89 11.15
C ARG A 215 4.35 -18.91 10.10
N ARG A 216 4.51 -18.17 9.00
CA ARG A 216 3.55 -18.19 7.87
C ARG A 216 3.52 -19.54 7.17
N GLU A 217 4.67 -20.21 7.04
CA GLU A 217 4.80 -21.58 6.52
C GLU A 217 4.02 -22.57 7.38
N GLN A 218 4.15 -22.48 8.72
CA GLN A 218 3.37 -23.30 9.64
C GLN A 218 1.86 -23.08 9.47
N THR A 219 1.45 -21.81 9.30
CA THR A 219 0.04 -21.45 9.09
C THR A 219 -0.51 -22.07 7.81
N ILE A 220 0.17 -21.93 6.68
CA ILE A 220 -0.34 -22.48 5.42
C ILE A 220 -0.30 -24.01 5.39
N ILE A 221 0.68 -24.65 6.03
CA ILE A 221 0.72 -26.12 6.20
C ILE A 221 -0.47 -26.59 7.05
N PHE A 222 -0.77 -25.88 8.15
CA PHE A 222 -1.95 -26.15 8.96
C PHE A 222 -3.23 -26.04 8.12
N LEU A 223 -3.39 -24.96 7.35
CA LEU A 223 -4.55 -24.76 6.47
C LEU A 223 -4.66 -25.86 5.41
N ALA A 224 -3.56 -26.30 4.82
CA ALA A 224 -3.57 -27.38 3.84
C ALA A 224 -4.05 -28.71 4.46
N ARG A 225 -3.62 -29.03 5.68
CA ARG A 225 -4.12 -30.19 6.45
C ARG A 225 -5.61 -30.03 6.80
N TYR A 226 -6.00 -28.85 7.25
CA TYR A 226 -7.41 -28.54 7.55
C TYR A 226 -8.29 -28.75 6.31
N CYS A 227 -7.87 -28.24 5.15
CA CYS A 227 -8.60 -28.41 3.90
C CYS A 227 -8.73 -29.88 3.52
N LYS A 228 -7.63 -30.64 3.58
CA LYS A 228 -7.62 -32.09 3.30
C LYS A 228 -8.57 -32.86 4.22
N ASN A 229 -8.57 -32.57 5.51
CA ASN A 229 -9.39 -33.27 6.50
C ASN A 229 -10.89 -32.94 6.39
N ASN A 230 -11.24 -31.79 5.80
CA ASN A 230 -12.62 -31.31 5.67
C ASN A 230 -13.14 -31.34 4.22
N ASN A 231 -12.43 -31.99 3.30
CA ASN A 231 -12.77 -32.02 1.87
C ASN A 231 -12.96 -30.62 1.25
N LEU A 232 -12.16 -29.65 1.67
CA LEU A 232 -12.12 -28.30 1.11
C LEU A 232 -10.95 -28.16 0.13
N SER A 233 -11.10 -27.30 -0.87
CA SER A 233 -9.99 -26.89 -1.73
C SER A 233 -9.22 -25.72 -1.12
N LEU A 234 -7.90 -25.72 -1.23
CA LEU A 234 -7.05 -24.58 -0.84
C LEU A 234 -6.73 -23.72 -2.07
N VAL A 235 -7.01 -22.42 -2.00
CA VAL A 235 -6.55 -21.44 -2.98
C VAL A 235 -5.67 -20.39 -2.31
N ILE A 236 -4.52 -20.09 -2.90
CA ILE A 236 -3.61 -19.06 -2.45
C ILE A 236 -3.85 -17.82 -3.30
N ILE A 237 -4.11 -16.67 -2.67
CA ILE A 237 -4.16 -15.38 -3.34
C ILE A 237 -2.74 -14.82 -3.34
N GLY A 238 -2.08 -14.92 -4.50
CA GLY A 238 -0.68 -14.54 -4.66
C GLY A 238 -0.47 -13.03 -4.50
N LYS A 239 0.70 -12.66 -4.01
CA LYS A 239 1.05 -11.25 -3.75
C LYS A 239 2.33 -10.84 -4.45
N ASP A 240 3.23 -11.76 -4.80
CA ASP A 240 4.56 -11.47 -5.32
C ASP A 240 4.51 -10.88 -6.73
N GLU A 241 5.52 -10.09 -7.09
CA GLU A 241 5.66 -9.58 -8.45
C GLU A 241 6.13 -10.70 -9.41
N ASP A 242 6.95 -11.63 -8.90
CA ASP A 242 7.38 -12.83 -9.62
C ASP A 242 6.48 -14.02 -9.27
N PHE A 243 5.39 -14.13 -10.01
CA PHE A 243 4.41 -15.21 -9.86
C PHE A 243 5.03 -16.60 -10.00
N ALA A 244 6.02 -16.79 -10.89
CA ALA A 244 6.64 -18.09 -11.11
C ALA A 244 7.46 -18.52 -9.88
N VAL A 245 8.18 -17.57 -9.27
CA VAL A 245 8.94 -17.83 -8.04
C VAL A 245 8.01 -18.09 -6.85
N GLU A 246 6.93 -17.31 -6.68
CA GLU A 246 5.94 -17.55 -5.62
C GLU A 246 5.25 -18.91 -5.79
N LYS A 247 4.86 -19.26 -7.02
CA LYS A 247 4.28 -20.58 -7.31
C LYS A 247 5.27 -21.70 -6.99
N SER A 248 6.52 -21.61 -7.44
CA SER A 248 7.54 -22.62 -7.17
C SER A 248 7.83 -22.79 -5.67
N TYR A 249 7.76 -21.69 -4.91
CA TYR A 249 7.88 -21.73 -3.46
C TYR A 249 6.76 -22.57 -2.82
N TYR A 250 5.50 -22.33 -3.20
CA TYR A 250 4.37 -23.11 -2.70
C TYR A 250 4.34 -24.56 -3.24
N ASP A 251 4.78 -24.80 -4.48
CA ASP A 251 4.96 -26.17 -5.04
C ASP A 251 5.88 -27.02 -4.17
N LYS A 252 6.95 -26.43 -3.63
CA LYS A 252 7.88 -27.13 -2.73
C LYS A 252 7.29 -27.30 -1.33
N LEU A 253 6.70 -26.23 -0.77
CA LEU A 253 6.19 -26.19 0.59
C LEU A 253 4.98 -27.12 0.80
N LEU A 254 4.10 -27.19 -0.19
CA LEU A 254 2.82 -27.90 -0.14
C LEU A 254 2.78 -29.12 -1.07
N LYS A 255 3.94 -29.73 -1.35
CA LYS A 255 4.08 -30.87 -2.29
C LYS A 255 3.15 -32.06 -2.02
N ASP A 256 2.74 -32.24 -0.75
CA ASP A 256 1.91 -33.35 -0.29
C ASP A 256 0.41 -33.01 -0.22
N PHE A 257 0.01 -31.82 -0.71
CA PHE A 257 -1.34 -31.28 -0.65
C PHE A 257 -1.85 -30.82 -2.02
N SER A 258 -3.16 -30.84 -2.21
CA SER A 258 -3.80 -30.24 -3.38
C SER A 258 -4.13 -28.77 -3.10
N TRP A 259 -3.71 -27.88 -3.99
CA TRP A 259 -3.93 -26.45 -3.89
C TRP A 259 -3.84 -25.77 -5.26
N THR A 260 -4.33 -24.54 -5.33
CA THR A 260 -4.20 -23.66 -6.51
C THR A 260 -3.72 -22.28 -6.07
N ILE A 261 -3.20 -21.47 -7.01
CA ILE A 261 -2.82 -20.08 -6.74
C ILE A 261 -3.41 -19.15 -7.79
N ALA A 262 -4.02 -18.07 -7.32
CA ALA A 262 -4.51 -16.98 -8.16
C ALA A 262 -3.41 -15.93 -8.33
N GLN A 263 -3.02 -15.69 -9.58
CA GLN A 263 -2.11 -14.60 -9.92
C GLN A 263 -2.85 -13.26 -9.88
N ARG A 264 -2.20 -12.24 -9.33
CA ARG A 264 -2.68 -10.86 -9.38
C ARG A 264 -2.50 -10.27 -10.78
N GLN A 265 -3.41 -10.60 -11.70
CA GLN A 265 -3.41 -10.04 -13.06
C GLN A 265 -4.13 -8.68 -13.13
N THR A 266 -5.21 -8.52 -12.37
CA THR A 266 -5.96 -7.27 -12.27
C THR A 266 -6.23 -6.94 -10.80
N THR A 267 -6.68 -5.71 -10.54
CA THR A 267 -7.11 -5.31 -9.19
C THR A 267 -8.40 -5.99 -8.74
N THR A 268 -9.19 -6.55 -9.67
CA THR A 268 -10.50 -7.17 -9.41
C THR A 268 -10.42 -8.67 -9.17
N ILE A 269 -9.42 -9.38 -9.71
CA ILE A 269 -9.35 -10.84 -9.63
C ILE A 269 -9.26 -11.35 -8.18
N ASN A 270 -8.56 -10.62 -7.31
CA ASN A 270 -8.43 -10.99 -5.90
C ASN A 270 -9.78 -10.93 -5.17
N TYR A 271 -10.64 -9.95 -5.52
CA TYR A 271 -11.98 -9.85 -4.95
C TYR A 271 -12.88 -10.99 -5.44
N ALA A 272 -12.75 -11.42 -6.70
CA ALA A 272 -13.47 -12.58 -7.21
C ALA A 272 -13.10 -13.85 -6.43
N VAL A 273 -11.82 -14.11 -6.18
CA VAL A 273 -11.38 -15.27 -5.40
C VAL A 273 -11.88 -15.21 -3.94
N VAL A 274 -11.86 -14.02 -3.33
CA VAL A 274 -12.43 -13.78 -1.98
C VAL A 274 -13.92 -14.10 -1.95
N ASP A 275 -14.67 -13.57 -2.91
CA ASP A 275 -16.11 -13.75 -3.03
C ASP A 275 -16.49 -15.21 -3.29
N GLU A 276 -15.67 -15.91 -4.07
CA GLU A 276 -15.88 -17.30 -4.43
C GLU A 276 -15.62 -18.29 -3.29
N SER A 277 -14.67 -17.97 -2.42
CA SER A 277 -14.21 -18.87 -1.36
C SER A 277 -15.18 -18.93 -0.20
N GLU A 278 -15.35 -20.08 0.46
CA GLU A 278 -16.19 -20.17 1.64
C GLU A 278 -15.57 -19.46 2.85
N ILE A 279 -14.26 -19.70 3.06
CA ILE A 279 -13.49 -19.14 4.17
C ILE A 279 -12.32 -18.34 3.59
N VAL A 280 -12.05 -17.17 4.14
CA VAL A 280 -10.89 -16.34 3.80
C VAL A 280 -9.97 -16.24 5.02
N VAL A 281 -8.71 -16.56 4.84
CA VAL A 281 -7.69 -16.59 5.89
C VAL A 281 -6.56 -15.62 5.54
N PHE A 282 -6.14 -14.82 6.51
CA PHE A 282 -5.04 -13.88 6.32
C PHE A 282 -4.21 -13.70 7.59
N THR A 283 -2.95 -13.29 7.42
CA THR A 283 -2.07 -12.94 8.55
C THR A 283 -1.95 -11.43 8.75
N SER A 284 -1.75 -10.70 7.65
CA SER A 284 -1.63 -9.23 7.66
C SER A 284 -1.98 -8.65 6.28
N SER A 285 -3.26 -8.30 6.07
CA SER A 285 -3.72 -7.77 4.78
C SER A 285 -5.00 -6.97 4.89
N THR A 286 -5.06 -5.80 4.24
CA THR A 286 -6.29 -5.03 4.03
C THR A 286 -7.38 -5.86 3.37
N LEU A 287 -7.03 -6.69 2.38
CA LEU A 287 -7.99 -7.55 1.69
C LEU A 287 -8.65 -8.56 2.64
N GLY A 288 -7.94 -8.95 3.71
CA GLY A 288 -8.50 -9.78 4.77
C GLY A 288 -9.66 -9.08 5.50
N TYR A 289 -9.46 -7.83 5.91
CA TYR A 289 -10.52 -7.01 6.51
C TYR A 289 -11.65 -6.69 5.50
N GLU A 290 -11.31 -6.45 4.23
CA GLU A 290 -12.31 -6.25 3.18
C GLU A 290 -13.18 -7.50 3.00
N SER A 291 -12.62 -8.71 3.10
CA SER A 291 -13.41 -9.95 3.01
C SER A 291 -14.50 -10.06 4.08
N LEU A 292 -14.23 -9.55 5.28
CA LEU A 292 -15.23 -9.50 6.36
C LEU A 292 -16.38 -8.55 5.98
N ALA A 293 -16.06 -7.36 5.47
CA ALA A 293 -17.05 -6.40 5.00
C ALA A 293 -17.88 -6.92 3.81
N ARG A 294 -17.32 -7.84 3.01
CA ARG A 294 -18.01 -8.54 1.93
C ARG A 294 -18.87 -9.73 2.40
N GLY A 295 -18.95 -9.99 3.72
CA GLY A 295 -19.79 -11.03 4.31
C GLY A 295 -19.18 -12.43 4.25
N LYS A 296 -17.86 -12.56 4.08
CA LYS A 296 -17.17 -13.85 4.06
C LYS A 296 -16.90 -14.36 5.48
N LYS A 297 -16.80 -15.68 5.65
CA LYS A 297 -16.26 -16.28 6.87
C LYS A 297 -14.76 -15.98 6.88
N THR A 298 -14.32 -15.09 7.77
CA THR A 298 -12.94 -14.61 7.76
C THR A 298 -12.21 -15.02 9.03
N ALA A 299 -11.02 -15.61 8.88
CA ALA A 299 -10.12 -15.95 9.98
C ALA A 299 -8.81 -15.13 9.88
N ALA A 300 -8.48 -14.41 10.95
CA ALA A 300 -7.25 -13.64 11.06
C ALA A 300 -6.25 -14.41 11.94
N PHE A 301 -5.11 -14.80 11.37
CA PHE A 301 -3.98 -15.39 12.08
C PHE A 301 -2.90 -14.32 12.25
N LEU A 302 -3.02 -13.46 13.26
CA LEU A 302 -2.14 -12.31 13.48
C LEU A 302 -0.74 -12.68 14.04
N ILE A 303 -0.19 -13.80 13.57
CA ILE A 303 1.08 -14.42 14.01
C ILE A 303 2.32 -13.54 13.80
N ASP A 304 2.24 -12.54 12.91
CA ASP A 304 3.32 -11.59 12.69
C ASP A 304 3.42 -10.61 13.88
N ALA A 305 2.29 -10.13 14.38
CA ALA A 305 2.21 -9.19 15.50
C ALA A 305 2.74 -9.84 16.80
N GLU A 306 2.49 -11.14 16.98
CA GLU A 306 3.00 -11.89 18.14
C GLU A 306 4.53 -11.92 18.27
N ILE A 307 5.27 -11.67 17.18
CA ILE A 307 6.74 -11.55 17.24
C ILE A 307 7.17 -10.09 17.32
N ILE A 308 6.50 -9.23 16.57
CA ILE A 308 6.91 -7.83 16.42
C ILE A 308 6.65 -7.07 17.73
N ASP A 309 5.56 -7.41 18.41
CA ASP A 309 5.12 -6.78 19.66
C ASP A 309 5.61 -7.53 20.92
N SER A 310 6.40 -8.62 20.77
CA SER A 310 6.97 -9.40 21.88
C SER A 310 8.37 -8.94 22.28
#